data_AF-A0A922YYB6-F1
#
_entry.id   AF-A0A922YYB6-F1
#
_cell.length_a   1.000
_cell.length_b   1.000
_cell.length_c   1.000
_cell.angle_alpha   90.00
_cell.angle_beta   90.00
_cell.angle_gamma   90.00
#
_symmetry.space_group_name_H-M   'P 1'
#
loop_
_entity.id
_entity.type
_entity.pdbx_description
1 polymer ?
#
loop_
_entity_poly.entity_id
_entity_poly.type
_entity_poly.pdbx_seq_one_letter_code
_entity_poly.pdbx_strand_id
1 'polypeptide(L)'
;QLGSWLSLGVGMLLTVILLVAVLDVPAQKFLHAQQMRMSHQEVKREHKEMEGDPHVKGQRRARQRQLAQRNSIGAVPKADLVVMNPTHYAVAIKYDDATMGAPRVVAKGADLLAMKIREVAKANQVPVLQAPMLARALYAHAEINDEIPSALYTAVAQVLAYVYQLKAAMKGEGVMPAEMPTPQVPPELDPHNKAVTQARTEETR
;
A
#
# COMPACT_ATOMS: atom_id res chain seq x y z
N GLN A 1 -39.07 81.19 -6.36
CA GLN A 1 -40.25 80.32 -6.58
C GLN A 1 -39.87 79.04 -7.33
N LEU A 2 -39.13 79.08 -8.45
CA LEU A 2 -38.72 77.86 -9.19
C LEU A 2 -38.02 76.78 -8.33
N GLY A 3 -37.13 77.18 -7.41
CA GLY A 3 -36.39 76.24 -6.56
C GLY A 3 -37.25 75.42 -5.60
N SER A 4 -38.37 75.96 -5.10
CA SER A 4 -39.26 75.25 -4.17
C SER A 4 -40.11 74.19 -4.88
N TRP A 5 -40.50 74.45 -6.14
CA TRP A 5 -41.19 73.46 -6.97
C TRP A 5 -40.27 72.29 -7.34
N LEU A 6 -38.99 72.60 -7.59
CA LEU A 6 -37.97 71.62 -7.95
C LEU A 6 -37.62 70.71 -6.74
N SER A 7 -37.46 71.30 -5.55
CA SER A 7 -37.24 70.52 -4.32
C SER A 7 -38.43 69.63 -3.95
N LEU A 8 -39.66 70.11 -4.15
CA LEU A 8 -40.87 69.32 -3.89
C LEU A 8 -40.99 68.12 -4.84
N GLY A 9 -40.74 68.34 -6.14
CA GLY A 9 -40.77 67.27 -7.14
C GLY A 9 -39.70 66.20 -6.89
N VAL A 10 -38.48 66.61 -6.55
CA VAL A 10 -37.40 65.67 -6.18
C VAL A 10 -37.73 64.92 -4.90
N GLY A 11 -38.29 65.58 -3.89
CA GLY A 11 -38.73 64.93 -2.65
C GLY A 11 -39.80 63.85 -2.88
N MET A 12 -40.79 64.13 -3.72
CA MET A 12 -41.83 63.17 -4.08
C MET A 12 -41.24 61.95 -4.82
N LEU A 13 -40.34 62.17 -5.80
CA LEU A 13 -39.67 61.09 -6.53
C LEU A 13 -38.84 60.19 -5.59
N LEU A 14 -38.04 60.79 -4.70
CA LEU A 14 -37.27 60.04 -3.70
C LEU A 14 -38.16 59.22 -2.76
N THR A 15 -39.35 59.75 -2.42
CA THR A 15 -40.30 59.06 -1.55
C THR A 15 -40.90 57.83 -2.23
N VAL A 16 -41.22 57.93 -3.52
CA VAL A 16 -41.71 56.79 -4.33
C VAL A 16 -40.63 55.72 -4.47
N ILE A 17 -39.38 56.11 -4.75
CA ILE A 17 -38.24 55.18 -4.84
C ILE A 17 -38.01 54.48 -3.49
N LEU A 18 -38.06 55.21 -2.39
CA LEU A 18 -37.94 54.65 -1.04
C LEU A 18 -39.03 53.62 -0.77
N LEU A 19 -40.28 53.92 -1.12
CA LEU A 19 -41.42 53.02 -0.96
C LEU A 19 -41.25 51.71 -1.74
N VAL A 20 -40.80 51.80 -3.00
CA VAL A 20 -40.53 50.63 -3.82
C VAL A 20 -39.38 49.81 -3.23
N ALA A 21 -38.27 50.44 -2.82
CA ALA A 21 -37.13 49.76 -2.23
C ALA A 21 -37.46 49.04 -0.91
N VAL A 22 -38.34 49.61 -0.08
CA VAL A 22 -38.80 48.98 1.17
C VAL A 22 -39.56 47.68 0.92
N LEU A 23 -40.24 47.55 -0.22
CA LEU A 23 -40.95 46.32 -0.59
C LEU A 23 -40.06 45.32 -1.33
N ASP A 24 -39.18 45.81 -2.21
CA ASP A 24 -38.41 44.95 -3.11
C ASP A 24 -37.25 44.22 -2.40
N VAL A 25 -36.52 44.91 -1.52
CA VAL A 25 -35.39 44.35 -0.78
C VAL A 25 -35.75 43.14 0.10
N PRO A 26 -36.82 43.16 0.93
CA PRO A 26 -37.18 41.99 1.73
C PRO A 26 -37.65 40.81 0.87
N ALA A 27 -38.37 41.07 -0.24
CA ALA A 27 -38.78 40.02 -1.17
C ALA A 27 -37.58 39.34 -1.82
N GLN A 28 -36.61 40.12 -2.29
CA GLN A 28 -35.38 39.61 -2.91
C GLN A 28 -34.53 38.82 -1.91
N LYS A 29 -34.42 39.29 -0.66
CA LYS A 29 -33.72 38.55 0.41
C LYS A 29 -34.39 37.22 0.72
N PHE A 30 -35.72 37.17 0.79
CA PHE A 30 -36.47 35.94 1.05
C PHE A 30 -36.29 34.91 -0.07
N LEU A 31 -36.44 35.35 -1.33
CA LEU A 31 -36.26 34.49 -2.50
C LEU A 31 -34.84 33.96 -2.62
N HIS A 32 -33.84 34.81 -2.36
CA HIS A 32 -32.44 34.41 -2.39
C HIS A 32 -32.09 33.43 -1.26
N ALA A 33 -32.60 33.67 -0.05
CA ALA A 33 -32.46 32.72 1.07
C ALA A 33 -33.13 31.38 0.77
N GLN A 34 -34.23 31.37 0.01
CA GLN A 34 -34.91 30.15 -0.41
C GLN A 34 -34.15 29.39 -1.50
N GLN A 35 -33.46 30.10 -2.40
CA GLN A 35 -32.60 29.49 -3.43
C GLN A 35 -31.30 28.89 -2.86
N MET A 36 -30.76 29.45 -1.78
CA MET A 36 -29.56 28.93 -1.10
C MET A 36 -29.84 27.77 -0.14
N ARG A 37 -31.09 27.37 0.04
CA ARG A 37 -31.43 26.16 0.80
C ARG A 37 -31.10 24.95 -0.06
N MET A 38 -29.94 24.34 0.20
CA MET A 38 -29.62 23.04 -0.38
C MET A 38 -30.78 22.08 -0.14
N SER A 39 -31.26 21.45 -1.21
CA SER A 39 -32.31 20.45 -1.06
C SER A 39 -31.77 19.28 -0.24
N HIS A 40 -32.60 18.66 0.60
CA HIS A 40 -32.20 17.42 1.29
C HIS A 40 -31.69 16.33 0.33
N GLN A 41 -32.09 16.40 -0.94
CA GLN A 41 -31.62 15.52 -2.00
C GLN A 41 -30.19 15.86 -2.47
N GLU A 42 -29.83 17.14 -2.56
CA GLU A 42 -28.46 17.59 -2.85
C GLU A 42 -27.51 17.24 -1.72
N VAL A 43 -27.87 17.52 -0.46
CA VAL A 43 -27.04 17.13 0.70
C VAL A 43 -26.80 15.62 0.72
N LYS A 44 -27.84 14.83 0.43
CA LYS A 44 -27.71 13.37 0.36
C LYS A 44 -26.90 12.90 -0.85
N ARG A 45 -26.91 13.62 -1.97
CA ARG A 45 -26.06 13.34 -3.15
C ARG A 45 -24.61 13.73 -2.88
N GLU A 46 -24.35 14.90 -2.30
CA GLU A 46 -23.02 15.34 -1.89
C GLU A 46 -22.41 14.37 -0.87
N HIS A 47 -23.17 13.92 0.15
CA HIS A 47 -22.68 12.87 1.07
C HIS A 47 -22.33 11.57 0.35
N LYS A 48 -23.10 11.17 -0.67
CA LYS A 48 -22.86 9.96 -1.45
C LYS A 48 -21.66 10.10 -2.40
N GLU A 49 -21.42 11.30 -2.91
CA GLU A 49 -20.27 11.65 -3.76
C GLU A 49 -18.98 11.80 -2.94
N MET A 50 -19.06 12.37 -1.73
CA MET A 50 -17.94 12.54 -0.79
C MET A 50 -17.48 11.21 -0.18
N GLU A 51 -18.39 10.32 0.20
CA GLU A 51 -18.04 9.01 0.77
C GLU A 51 -17.70 7.96 -0.33
N GLY A 52 -18.26 8.15 -1.53
CA GLY A 52 -18.15 7.22 -2.66
C GLY A 52 -18.90 5.92 -2.43
N ASP A 53 -19.41 5.29 -3.49
CA ASP A 53 -20.09 3.99 -3.37
C ASP A 53 -19.13 2.94 -2.76
N PRO A 54 -19.48 2.31 -1.62
CA PRO A 54 -18.69 1.25 -1.01
C PRO A 54 -18.33 0.12 -1.98
N HIS A 55 -19.20 -0.18 -2.96
CA HIS A 55 -18.94 -1.16 -4.01
C HIS A 55 -17.82 -0.70 -4.93
N VAL A 56 -17.81 0.56 -5.35
CA VAL A 56 -16.75 1.14 -6.19
C VAL A 56 -15.43 1.21 -5.42
N LYS A 57 -15.46 1.57 -4.13
CA LYS A 57 -14.28 1.56 -3.25
C LYS A 57 -13.72 0.16 -3.07
N GLY A 58 -14.57 -0.83 -2.86
CA GLY A 58 -14.20 -2.25 -2.78
C GLY A 58 -13.57 -2.76 -4.06
N GLN A 59 -14.19 -2.48 -5.21
CA GLN A 59 -13.66 -2.84 -6.53
C GLN A 59 -12.30 -2.19 -6.83
N ARG A 60 -12.12 -0.91 -6.49
CA ARG A 60 -10.82 -0.22 -6.64
C ARG A 60 -9.74 -0.87 -5.80
N ARG A 61 -10.02 -1.17 -4.53
CA ARG A 61 -9.07 -1.88 -3.63
C ARG A 61 -8.75 -3.29 -4.14
N ALA A 62 -9.76 -4.03 -4.59
CA ALA A 62 -9.56 -5.36 -5.17
C ALA A 62 -8.67 -5.30 -6.41
N ARG A 63 -8.92 -4.35 -7.32
CA ARG A 63 -8.09 -4.13 -8.51
C ARG A 63 -6.65 -3.75 -8.15
N GLN A 64 -6.46 -2.85 -7.18
CA GLN A 64 -5.12 -2.51 -6.67
C GLN A 64 -4.38 -3.73 -6.11
N ARG A 65 -5.05 -4.57 -5.33
CA ARG A 65 -4.48 -5.82 -4.82
C ARG A 65 -4.11 -6.77 -5.96
N GLN A 66 -4.98 -6.96 -6.96
CA GLN A 66 -4.69 -7.80 -8.11
C GLN A 66 -3.47 -7.30 -8.92
N LEU A 67 -3.34 -5.99 -9.11
CA LEU A 67 -2.18 -5.39 -9.77
C LEU A 67 -0.89 -5.64 -8.97
N ALA A 68 -0.93 -5.42 -7.65
CA ALA A 68 0.22 -5.70 -6.78
C ALA A 68 0.64 -7.19 -6.85
N GLN A 69 -0.32 -8.12 -6.82
CA GLN A 69 -0.05 -9.55 -6.94
C GLN A 69 0.56 -9.91 -8.31
N ARG A 70 0.02 -9.35 -9.39
CA ARG A 70 0.55 -9.55 -10.76
C ARG A 70 1.99 -9.05 -10.87
N ASN A 71 2.28 -7.88 -10.30
CA ASN A 71 3.62 -7.31 -10.30
C ASN A 71 4.60 -8.20 -9.53
N SER A 72 4.20 -8.70 -8.34
CA SER A 72 5.01 -9.66 -7.58
C SER A 72 5.35 -10.89 -8.41
N ILE A 73 4.37 -11.50 -9.09
CA ILE A 73 4.60 -12.70 -9.90
C ILE A 73 5.54 -12.39 -11.09
N GLY A 74 5.35 -11.25 -11.76
CA GLY A 74 6.17 -10.85 -12.89
C GLY A 74 7.62 -10.49 -12.53
N ALA A 75 7.90 -10.20 -11.26
CA ALA A 75 9.25 -9.92 -10.77
C ALA A 75 10.04 -11.18 -10.42
N VAL A 76 9.38 -12.32 -10.16
CA VAL A 76 10.03 -13.58 -9.75
C VAL A 76 11.13 -14.05 -10.71
N PRO A 77 10.98 -13.99 -12.05
CA PRO A 77 12.04 -14.44 -12.96
C PRO A 77 13.35 -13.67 -12.86
N LYS A 78 13.32 -12.45 -12.27
CA LYS A 78 14.50 -11.60 -12.09
C LYS A 78 15.18 -11.81 -10.73
N ALA A 79 14.64 -12.70 -9.89
CA ALA A 79 15.19 -13.00 -8.58
C ALA A 79 16.36 -13.98 -8.68
N ASP A 80 17.32 -13.85 -7.76
CA ASP A 80 18.45 -14.76 -7.67
C ASP A 80 18.09 -16.05 -6.92
N LEU A 81 17.15 -15.94 -5.97
CA LEU A 81 16.59 -17.05 -5.22
C LEU A 81 15.20 -16.73 -4.65
N VAL A 82 14.48 -17.79 -4.27
CA VAL A 82 13.22 -17.70 -3.50
C VAL A 82 13.35 -18.46 -2.19
N VAL A 83 13.11 -17.78 -1.07
CA VAL A 83 13.00 -18.38 0.27
C VAL A 83 11.55 -18.71 0.56
N MET A 84 11.28 -19.91 1.06
CA MET A 84 9.92 -20.37 1.33
C MET A 84 9.72 -21.00 2.72
N ASN A 85 8.56 -20.71 3.29
CA ASN A 85 7.92 -21.51 4.32
C ASN A 85 6.85 -22.35 3.58
N PRO A 86 6.93 -23.70 3.60
CA PRO A 86 6.01 -24.56 2.88
C PRO A 86 4.56 -24.10 2.99
N THR A 87 3.88 -24.03 1.85
CA THR A 87 2.47 -23.64 1.67
C THR A 87 2.04 -22.26 2.19
N HIS A 88 2.86 -21.53 2.95
CA HIS A 88 2.45 -20.33 3.66
C HIS A 88 3.10 -19.05 3.16
N TYR A 89 4.43 -19.03 2.96
CA TYR A 89 5.14 -17.80 2.59
C TYR A 89 6.18 -18.08 1.52
N ALA A 90 6.29 -17.16 0.56
CA ALA A 90 7.38 -17.12 -0.40
C ALA A 90 7.90 -15.70 -0.54
N VAL A 91 9.23 -15.54 -0.49
CA VAL A 91 9.92 -14.26 -0.68
C VAL A 91 11.03 -14.45 -1.70
N ALA A 92 10.96 -13.68 -2.79
CA ALA A 92 11.96 -13.66 -3.85
C ALA A 92 12.93 -12.50 -3.60
N ILE A 93 14.22 -12.80 -3.61
CA ILE A 93 15.31 -11.87 -3.31
C ILE A 93 16.17 -11.71 -4.54
N LYS A 94 16.61 -10.48 -4.78
CA LYS A 94 17.63 -10.14 -5.78
C LYS A 94 18.81 -9.47 -5.10
N TYR A 95 20.02 -9.82 -5.51
CA TYR A 95 21.24 -9.19 -5.06
C TYR A 95 22.28 -9.17 -6.18
N ASP A 96 22.86 -7.99 -6.39
CA ASP A 96 23.96 -7.75 -7.32
C ASP A 96 25.11 -7.13 -6.52
N ASP A 97 26.21 -7.86 -6.40
CA ASP A 97 27.38 -7.47 -5.60
C ASP A 97 28.12 -6.26 -6.17
N ALA A 98 27.96 -5.98 -7.47
CA ALA A 98 28.60 -4.83 -8.11
C ALA A 98 27.81 -3.53 -7.93
N THR A 99 26.48 -3.60 -7.75
CA THR A 99 25.61 -2.41 -7.81
C THR A 99 24.77 -2.17 -6.56
N MET A 100 24.60 -3.17 -5.68
CA MET A 100 23.70 -3.10 -4.53
C MET A 100 24.47 -3.14 -3.20
N GLY A 101 24.09 -2.27 -2.26
CA GLY A 101 24.62 -2.29 -0.89
C GLY A 101 24.03 -3.41 -0.03
N ALA A 102 22.84 -3.91 -0.37
CA ALA A 102 22.18 -5.00 0.32
C ALA A 102 21.19 -5.75 -0.61
N PRO A 103 20.86 -7.01 -0.30
CA PRO A 103 19.82 -7.74 -1.02
C PRO A 103 18.45 -7.06 -0.92
N ARG A 104 17.69 -7.07 -2.02
CA ARG A 104 16.38 -6.44 -2.14
C ARG A 104 15.28 -7.48 -2.35
N VAL A 105 14.13 -7.28 -1.71
CA VAL A 105 12.96 -8.14 -1.97
C VAL A 105 12.30 -7.69 -3.27
N VAL A 106 12.20 -8.58 -4.24
CA VAL A 106 11.54 -8.27 -5.53
C VAL A 106 10.10 -8.78 -5.60
N ALA A 107 9.77 -9.80 -4.81
CA ALA A 107 8.41 -10.28 -4.66
C ALA A 107 8.22 -10.93 -3.28
N LYS A 108 7.04 -10.76 -2.67
CA LYS A 108 6.63 -11.56 -1.51
C LYS A 108 5.16 -11.95 -1.64
N GLY A 109 4.78 -13.08 -1.05
CA GLY A 109 3.40 -13.55 -1.07
C GLY A 109 3.10 -14.59 -0.01
N ALA A 110 1.81 -14.69 0.34
CA ALA A 110 1.28 -15.68 1.26
C ALA A 110 0.31 -16.64 0.55
N ASP A 111 0.16 -17.84 1.12
CA ASP A 111 -0.81 -18.88 0.73
C ASP A 111 -0.84 -19.15 -0.79
N LEU A 112 -1.96 -18.83 -1.46
CA LEU A 112 -2.13 -19.01 -2.91
C LEU A 112 -1.06 -18.27 -3.72
N LEU A 113 -0.69 -17.05 -3.31
CA LEU A 113 0.35 -16.29 -4.00
C LEU A 113 1.73 -16.92 -3.79
N ALA A 114 2.00 -17.46 -2.61
CA ALA A 114 3.25 -18.18 -2.33
C ALA A 114 3.38 -19.43 -3.23
N MET A 115 2.28 -20.18 -3.42
CA MET A 115 2.24 -21.30 -4.35
C MET A 115 2.51 -20.86 -5.79
N LYS A 116 1.92 -19.73 -6.22
CA LYS A 116 2.15 -19.18 -7.56
C LYS A 116 3.58 -18.70 -7.78
N ILE A 117 4.18 -18.03 -6.79
CA ILE A 117 5.59 -17.63 -6.82
C ILE A 117 6.48 -18.87 -7.00
N ARG A 118 6.20 -19.96 -6.25
CA ARG A 118 6.95 -21.22 -6.38
C ARG A 118 6.84 -21.82 -7.78
N GLU A 119 5.65 -21.85 -8.36
CA GLU A 119 5.44 -22.35 -9.74
C GLU A 119 6.27 -21.55 -10.74
N VAL A 120 6.20 -20.21 -10.67
CA VAL A 120 6.92 -19.33 -11.59
C VAL A 120 8.43 -19.42 -11.39
N ALA A 121 8.90 -19.50 -10.15
CA ALA A 121 10.31 -19.70 -9.84
C ALA A 121 10.85 -20.99 -10.48
N LYS A 122 10.13 -22.11 -10.30
CA LYS A 122 10.48 -23.40 -10.93
C LYS A 122 10.49 -23.31 -12.45
N ALA A 123 9.48 -22.68 -13.05
CA ALA A 123 9.38 -22.52 -14.50
C ALA A 123 10.53 -21.68 -15.10
N ASN A 124 11.10 -20.76 -14.32
CA ASN A 124 12.20 -19.88 -14.74
C ASN A 124 13.56 -20.32 -14.16
N GLN A 125 13.67 -21.54 -13.62
CA GLN A 125 14.91 -22.09 -13.04
C GLN A 125 15.51 -21.21 -11.93
N VAL A 126 14.67 -20.43 -11.23
CA VAL A 126 15.08 -19.68 -10.04
C VAL A 126 15.19 -20.65 -8.87
N PRO A 127 16.34 -20.77 -8.20
CA PRO A 127 16.52 -21.65 -7.04
C PRO A 127 15.53 -21.35 -5.92
N VAL A 128 14.93 -22.41 -5.37
CA VAL A 128 13.94 -22.30 -4.30
C VAL A 128 14.46 -23.03 -3.07
N LEU A 129 14.62 -22.30 -1.95
CA LEU A 129 15.14 -22.82 -0.69
C LEU A 129 14.07 -22.81 0.40
N GLN A 130 13.96 -23.93 1.11
CA GLN A 130 13.06 -24.06 2.26
C GLN A 130 13.77 -23.60 3.53
N ALA A 131 13.39 -22.43 4.02
CA ALA A 131 13.84 -21.90 5.30
C ALA A 131 12.64 -21.23 6.00
N PRO A 132 11.79 -22.00 6.71
CA PRO A 132 10.53 -21.50 7.26
C PRO A 132 10.67 -20.31 8.21
N MET A 133 11.71 -20.27 9.04
CA MET A 133 12.00 -19.14 9.92
C MET A 133 12.34 -17.87 9.13
N LEU A 134 13.29 -17.99 8.19
CA LEU A 134 13.72 -16.86 7.37
C LEU A 134 12.60 -16.34 6.48
N ALA A 135 11.80 -17.22 5.87
CA ALA A 135 10.67 -16.82 5.04
C ALA A 135 9.62 -16.04 5.84
N ARG A 136 9.33 -16.46 7.08
CA ARG A 136 8.40 -15.73 7.97
C ARG A 136 8.95 -14.35 8.35
N ALA A 137 10.21 -14.29 8.76
CA ALA A 137 10.86 -13.05 9.15
C ALA A 137 10.93 -12.06 7.97
N LEU A 138 11.35 -12.52 6.79
CA LEU A 138 11.38 -11.70 5.58
C LEU A 138 10.00 -11.23 5.16
N TYR A 139 8.99 -12.10 5.21
CA TYR A 139 7.63 -11.71 4.85
C TYR A 139 7.07 -10.62 5.78
N ALA A 140 7.35 -10.73 7.08
CA ALA A 140 6.87 -9.81 8.10
C ALA A 140 7.63 -8.48 8.15
N HIS A 141 8.94 -8.49 7.89
CA HIS A 141 9.80 -7.33 8.16
C HIS A 141 10.44 -6.69 6.93
N ALA A 142 10.38 -7.31 5.74
CA ALA A 142 10.93 -6.74 4.52
C ALA A 142 9.84 -6.34 3.52
N GLU A 143 9.99 -5.19 2.86
CA GLU A 143 9.02 -4.67 1.88
C GLU A 143 9.44 -4.90 0.43
N ILE A 144 8.44 -4.99 -0.46
CA ILE A 144 8.70 -5.20 -1.89
C ILE A 144 9.41 -3.96 -2.46
N ASN A 145 10.44 -4.21 -3.25
CA ASN A 145 11.37 -3.23 -3.79
C ASN A 145 12.15 -2.48 -2.73
N ASP A 146 12.31 -3.02 -1.52
CA ASP A 146 13.15 -2.44 -0.47
C ASP A 146 14.26 -3.41 -0.03
N GLU A 147 15.33 -2.84 0.52
CA GLU A 147 16.44 -3.61 1.08
C GLU A 147 15.95 -4.43 2.27
N ILE A 148 16.50 -5.64 2.44
CA ILE A 148 16.16 -6.46 3.60
C ILE A 148 16.61 -5.75 4.89
N PRO A 149 15.98 -6.01 6.05
CA PRO A 149 16.47 -5.50 7.31
C PRO A 149 17.89 -5.99 7.62
N SER A 150 18.73 -5.13 8.20
CA SER A 150 20.12 -5.44 8.57
C SER A 150 20.25 -6.68 9.47
N ALA A 151 19.29 -6.89 10.36
CA ALA A 151 19.23 -8.06 11.24
C ALA A 151 19.05 -9.40 10.49
N LEU A 152 18.62 -9.38 9.22
CA LEU A 152 18.48 -10.57 8.37
C LEU A 152 19.63 -10.74 7.37
N TYR A 153 20.61 -9.82 7.34
CA TYR A 153 21.72 -9.86 6.39
C TYR A 153 22.50 -11.16 6.45
N THR A 154 22.88 -11.59 7.66
CA THR A 154 23.65 -12.83 7.85
C THR A 154 22.89 -14.05 7.34
N ALA A 155 21.59 -14.15 7.66
CA ALA A 155 20.74 -15.25 7.23
C ALA A 155 20.61 -15.30 5.70
N VAL A 156 20.38 -14.14 5.06
CA VAL A 156 20.23 -14.06 3.61
C VAL A 156 21.56 -14.30 2.90
N ALA A 157 22.68 -13.80 3.44
CA ALA A 157 24.02 -14.04 2.90
C ALA A 157 24.37 -15.54 2.88
N GLN A 158 24.03 -16.29 3.94
CA GLN A 158 24.22 -17.74 3.99
C GLN A 158 23.45 -18.46 2.87
N VAL A 159 22.21 -18.06 2.61
CA VAL A 159 21.38 -18.64 1.54
C VAL A 159 21.90 -18.26 0.15
N LEU A 160 22.30 -17.00 -0.05
CA LEU A 160 22.90 -16.53 -1.31
C LEU A 160 24.21 -17.28 -1.61
N ALA A 161 25.08 -17.41 -0.60
CA ALA A 161 26.34 -18.14 -0.74
C ALA A 161 26.11 -19.59 -1.18
N TYR A 162 25.14 -20.28 -0.56
CA TYR A 162 24.77 -21.64 -0.98
C TYR A 162 24.26 -21.68 -2.42
N VAL A 163 23.40 -20.74 -2.83
CA VAL A 163 22.90 -20.67 -4.20
C VAL A 163 24.02 -20.42 -5.20
N TYR A 164 24.98 -19.56 -4.89
CA TYR A 164 26.12 -19.29 -5.76
C TYR A 164 27.05 -20.49 -5.88
N GLN A 165 27.33 -21.19 -4.78
CA GLN A 165 28.09 -22.44 -4.82
C GLN A 165 27.36 -23.52 -5.62
N LEU A 166 26.03 -23.65 -5.46
CA LEU A 166 25.23 -24.59 -6.23
C LEU A 166 25.26 -24.27 -7.73
N LYS A 167 25.11 -22.99 -8.10
CA LYS A 167 25.22 -22.54 -9.50
C LYS A 167 26.61 -22.80 -10.07
N ALA A 168 27.69 -22.54 -9.31
CA ALA A 168 29.07 -22.79 -9.73
C ALA A 168 29.35 -24.29 -9.91
N ALA A 169 28.89 -25.13 -8.98
CA ALA A 169 29.02 -26.57 -9.07
C ALA A 169 28.26 -27.16 -10.27
N MET A 170 27.05 -26.66 -10.55
CA MET A 170 26.28 -27.06 -11.75
C MET A 170 26.97 -26.68 -13.06
N LYS A 171 27.82 -25.65 -13.07
CA LYS A 171 28.64 -25.26 -14.23
C LYS A 171 29.96 -26.04 -14.32
N GLY A 172 30.29 -26.88 -13.34
CA GLY A 172 31.58 -27.57 -13.25
C GLY A 172 32.74 -26.69 -12.75
N GLU A 173 32.43 -25.51 -12.23
CA GLU A 173 33.41 -24.51 -11.77
C GLU A 173 33.70 -24.61 -10.26
N GLY A 174 33.04 -25.53 -9.54
CA GLY A 174 33.14 -25.63 -8.09
C GLY A 174 32.71 -26.98 -7.51
N VAL A 175 32.91 -27.12 -6.20
CA VAL A 175 32.51 -28.32 -5.45
C VAL A 175 31.02 -28.26 -5.15
N MET A 176 30.32 -29.39 -5.34
CA MET A 176 28.91 -29.52 -4.94
C MET A 176 28.77 -29.27 -3.42
N PRO A 177 27.90 -28.34 -3.00
CA PRO A 177 27.62 -28.12 -1.58
C PRO A 177 27.08 -29.40 -0.94
N ALA A 178 27.66 -29.83 0.17
CA ALA A 178 27.25 -31.07 0.84
C ALA A 178 25.85 -30.96 1.47
N GLU A 179 25.51 -29.83 2.10
CA GLU A 179 24.24 -29.63 2.81
C GLU A 179 23.74 -28.18 2.70
N MET A 180 22.42 -27.99 2.80
CA MET A 180 21.82 -26.66 2.90
C MET A 180 22.17 -26.04 4.27
N PRO A 181 22.68 -24.81 4.31
CA PRO A 181 22.93 -24.14 5.59
C PRO A 181 21.59 -23.83 6.27
N THR A 182 21.55 -23.97 7.60
CA THR A 182 20.43 -23.50 8.42
C THR A 182 20.61 -22.00 8.64
N PRO A 183 19.81 -21.11 8.01
CA PRO A 183 20.04 -19.68 8.11
C PRO A 183 19.80 -19.20 9.54
N GLN A 184 20.76 -18.47 10.10
CA GLN A 184 20.65 -17.94 11.46
C GLN A 184 19.76 -16.70 11.47
N VAL A 185 18.51 -16.87 11.90
CA VAL A 185 17.53 -15.78 12.04
C VAL A 185 17.43 -15.38 13.51
N PRO A 186 17.63 -14.09 13.87
CA PRO A 186 17.40 -13.62 15.23
C PRO A 186 16.00 -14.03 15.74
N PRO A 187 15.89 -14.68 16.92
CA PRO A 187 14.62 -15.23 17.37
C PRO A 187 13.52 -14.18 17.58
N GLU A 188 13.86 -12.90 17.78
CA GLU A 188 12.87 -11.83 17.95
C GLU A 188 12.12 -11.48 16.66
N LEU A 189 12.70 -11.79 15.50
CA LEU A 189 12.16 -11.45 14.18
C LEU A 189 11.30 -12.56 13.57
N ASP A 190 11.17 -13.71 14.24
CA ASP A 190 10.20 -14.73 13.86
C ASP A 190 8.85 -14.45 14.55
N PRO A 191 7.80 -14.06 13.80
CA PRO A 191 6.49 -13.76 14.40
C PRO A 191 5.84 -14.93 15.14
N HIS A 192 6.36 -16.15 14.97
CA HIS A 192 5.83 -17.38 15.57
C HIS A 192 6.72 -17.92 16.69
N ASN A 193 7.77 -17.20 17.09
CA ASN A 193 8.60 -17.63 18.19
C ASN A 193 7.83 -17.50 19.52
N LYS A 194 7.56 -18.65 20.15
CA LYS A 194 6.81 -18.74 21.42
C LYS A 194 7.46 -17.96 22.55
N ALA A 195 8.79 -17.82 22.56
CA ALA A 195 9.52 -17.07 23.58
C ALA A 195 9.17 -15.56 23.59
N VAL A 196 8.95 -14.96 22.41
CA VAL A 196 8.57 -13.55 22.27
C VAL A 196 7.11 -13.34 22.69
N THR A 197 6.24 -14.30 22.38
CA THR A 197 4.84 -14.26 22.83
C THR A 197 4.73 -14.34 24.36
N GLN A 198 5.56 -15.15 25.01
CA GLN A 198 5.57 -15.30 26.46
C GLN A 198 6.14 -14.07 27.18
N ALA A 199 7.29 -13.54 26.73
CA ALA A 199 7.90 -12.34 27.31
C ALA A 199 6.97 -11.11 27.26
N ARG A 200 6.24 -10.90 26.16
CA ARG A 200 5.29 -9.79 26.02
C ARG A 200 4.05 -9.92 26.92
N THR A 201 3.70 -11.17 27.27
CA THR A 201 2.55 -11.46 28.14
C THR A 201 2.93 -11.30 29.62
N GLU A 202 4.20 -11.53 29.97
CA GLU A 202 4.72 -11.35 31.33
C GLU A 202 4.98 -9.88 31.68
N GLU A 203 5.45 -9.04 30.74
CA GLU A 203 5.62 -7.60 30.96
C GLU A 203 4.32 -6.82 31.14
N THR A 204 3.18 -7.38 30.70
CA THR A 204 1.87 -6.74 30.81
C THR A 204 1.14 -7.10 32.13
N ARG A 205 1.77 -7.88 33.01
CA ARG A 205 1.18 -8.40 34.25
C ARG A 205 1.93 -7.90 35.48
#